data_AF-A0A945LVE0-F1
#
_entry.id   AF-A0A945LVE0-F1
#
_cell.length_a   1.000
_cell.length_b   1.000
_cell.length_c   1.000
_cell.angle_alpha   90.00
_cell.angle_beta   90.00
_cell.angle_gamma   90.00
#
_symmetry.space_group_name_H-M   'P 1'
#
loop_
_entity.id
_entity.type
_entity.pdbx_description
1 polymer ?
#
loop_
_entity_poly.entity_id
_entity_poly.type
_entity_poly.pdbx_seq_one_letter_code
_entity_poly.pdbx_strand_id
1 'polypeptide(L)'
;MSFEVQSRRGNSWVIEAVHDGEDEAVFDAQRLLQAHKTSAVRVVRETFDAASDSFKTRVIFKRERKAEIAVEGTEAPEHKAKMAREIGLYEGLWLDIKTFLKKLEKGLRAFFDSTLFLVVKFILIIGLGVWLLLLLRGGVEKL
;
A
#
# COMPACT_ATOMS: atom_id res chain seq x y z
N MET A 1 -3.52 10.77 15.80
CA MET A 1 -2.30 9.97 15.61
C MET A 1 -2.57 8.62 16.23
N SER A 2 -2.17 7.55 15.57
CA SER A 2 -2.47 6.16 15.97
C SER A 2 -1.26 5.26 15.71
N PHE A 3 -1.21 4.14 16.42
CA PHE A 3 -0.14 3.15 16.31
C PHE A 3 -0.73 1.76 16.05
N GLU A 4 -0.41 1.17 14.90
CA GLU A 4 -0.86 -0.15 14.54
C GLU A 4 0.22 -1.19 14.83
N VAL A 5 -0.15 -2.24 15.54
CA VAL A 5 0.70 -3.42 15.74
C VAL A 5 0.33 -4.44 14.68
N GLN A 6 1.32 -4.83 13.88
CA GLN A 6 1.13 -5.77 12.79
C GLN A 6 2.05 -6.99 12.96
N SER A 7 1.50 -8.17 12.74
CA SER A 7 2.25 -9.42 12.71
C SER A 7 2.41 -9.92 11.29
N ARG A 8 3.48 -10.68 11.04
CA ARG A 8 3.67 -11.37 9.76
C ARG A 8 3.09 -12.77 9.86
N ARG A 9 2.09 -13.04 9.02
CA ARG A 9 1.50 -14.36 8.81
C ARG A 9 1.75 -14.78 7.37
N GLY A 10 2.68 -15.73 7.18
CA GLY A 10 3.17 -16.11 5.86
C GLY A 10 3.83 -14.93 5.14
N ASN A 11 3.27 -14.52 4.01
CA ASN A 11 3.79 -13.43 3.18
C ASN A 11 3.06 -12.09 3.34
N SER A 12 2.09 -12.02 4.25
CA SER A 12 1.24 -10.84 4.46
C SER A 12 1.41 -10.27 5.87
N TRP A 13 1.16 -8.96 5.98
CA TRP A 13 1.06 -8.28 7.27
C TRP A 13 -0.40 -8.23 7.71
N VAL A 14 -0.66 -8.60 8.95
CA VAL A 14 -1.98 -8.60 9.56
C VAL A 14 -1.95 -7.65 10.73
N ILE A 15 -2.93 -6.75 10.82
CA ILE A 15 -3.11 -5.86 11.97
C ILE A 15 -3.67 -6.69 13.13
N GLU A 16 -2.96 -6.71 14.25
CA GLU A 16 -3.38 -7.42 15.47
C GLU A 16 -4.05 -6.46 16.45
N ALA A 17 -3.57 -5.22 16.54
CA ALA A 17 -4.10 -4.21 17.45
C ALA A 17 -3.81 -2.78 16.94
N VAL A 18 -4.57 -1.81 17.44
CA VAL A 18 -4.34 -0.37 17.25
C VAL A 18 -4.37 0.29 18.62
N HIS A 19 -3.39 1.15 18.88
CA HIS A 19 -3.20 1.84 20.15
C HIS A 19 -3.06 3.35 19.93
N ASP A 20 -3.37 4.12 20.96
CA ASP A 20 -3.19 5.57 20.98
C ASP A 20 -1.78 5.98 21.45
N GLY A 21 -1.08 5.08 22.15
CA GLY A 21 0.26 5.28 22.71
C GLY A 21 1.35 4.45 22.03
N GLU A 22 2.54 5.04 21.88
CA GLU A 22 3.71 4.38 21.30
C GLU A 22 4.20 3.23 22.17
N ASP A 23 4.36 3.47 23.48
CA ASP A 23 4.94 2.51 24.41
C ASP A 23 4.06 1.27 24.57
N GLU A 24 2.74 1.46 24.61
CA GLU A 24 1.76 0.37 24.67
C GLU A 24 1.81 -0.49 23.40
N ALA A 25 1.86 0.13 22.22
CA ALA A 25 1.98 -0.57 20.95
C ALA A 25 3.29 -1.37 20.83
N VAL A 26 4.40 -0.78 21.27
CA VAL A 26 5.71 -1.45 21.25
C VAL A 26 5.75 -2.61 22.24
N PHE A 27 5.19 -2.44 23.44
CA PHE A 27 5.09 -3.51 24.44
C PHE A 27 4.27 -4.69 23.91
N ASP A 28 3.11 -4.42 23.31
CA ASP A 28 2.27 -5.47 22.75
C ASP A 28 2.92 -6.17 21.54
N ALA A 29 3.63 -5.43 20.69
CA ALA A 29 4.42 -6.01 19.60
C ALA A 29 5.52 -6.96 20.11
N GLN A 30 6.21 -6.59 21.20
CA GLN A 30 7.21 -7.46 21.83
C GLN A 30 6.57 -8.72 22.41
N ARG A 31 5.43 -8.58 23.10
CA ARG A 31 4.65 -9.70 23.63
C ARG A 31 4.21 -10.67 22.53
N LEU A 32 3.75 -10.15 21.39
CA LEU A 32 3.37 -10.96 20.22
C LEU A 32 4.54 -11.75 19.63
N LEU A 33 5.72 -11.15 19.57
CA LEU A 33 6.93 -11.83 19.10
C LEU A 33 7.38 -12.93 20.07
N GLN A 34 7.25 -12.68 21.37
CA GLN A 34 7.54 -13.65 22.44
C GLN A 34 6.53 -14.80 22.48
N ALA A 35 5.29 -14.61 22.04
CA ALA A 35 4.27 -15.66 22.04
C ALA A 35 4.53 -16.82 21.05
N HIS A 36 5.61 -16.78 20.26
CA HIS A 36 6.00 -17.80 19.28
C HIS A 36 5.00 -18.13 18.16
N LYS A 37 3.99 -17.28 17.93
CA LYS A 37 2.98 -17.46 16.87
C LYS A 37 3.30 -16.73 15.57
N THR A 38 4.32 -15.88 15.54
CA THR A 38 4.61 -14.97 14.42
C THR A 38 6.11 -14.96 14.11
N SER A 39 6.46 -14.84 12.83
CA SER A 39 7.86 -14.77 12.37
C SER A 39 8.44 -13.36 12.45
N ALA A 40 7.57 -12.34 12.39
CA ALA A 40 7.96 -10.95 12.49
C ALA A 40 6.80 -10.11 13.04
N VAL A 41 7.16 -8.99 13.65
CA VAL A 41 6.24 -7.95 14.13
C VAL A 41 6.75 -6.58 13.72
N ARG A 42 5.83 -5.65 13.49
CA ARG A 42 6.15 -4.23 13.29
C ARG A 42 5.10 -3.34 13.94
N VAL A 43 5.52 -2.14 14.33
CA VAL A 43 4.61 -1.08 14.76
C VAL A 43 4.67 0.05 13.75
N VAL A 44 3.51 0.48 13.32
CA VAL A 44 3.31 1.49 12.29
C VAL A 44 2.61 2.68 12.92
N ARG A 45 3.24 3.85 12.87
CA ARG A 45 2.65 5.12 13.26
C ARG A 45 1.91 5.72 12.08
N GLU A 46 0.67 6.12 12.31
CA GLU A 46 -0.13 6.89 11.35
C GLU A 46 -0.41 8.28 11.91
N THR A 47 -0.18 9.29 11.07
CA THR A 47 -0.44 10.69 11.39
C THR A 47 -1.22 11.32 10.27
N PHE A 48 -2.40 11.86 10.59
CA PHE A 48 -3.18 12.65 9.66
C PHE A 48 -2.58 14.05 9.54
N ASP A 49 -2.33 14.48 8.30
CA ASP A 49 -1.86 15.81 7.96
C ASP A 49 -3.02 16.61 7.34
N ALA A 50 -3.60 17.51 8.14
CA ALA A 50 -4.74 18.32 7.74
C ALA A 50 -4.41 19.32 6.60
N ALA A 51 -3.13 19.71 6.44
CA ALA A 51 -2.75 20.65 5.38
C ALA A 51 -2.75 20.00 4.00
N SER A 52 -2.54 18.69 3.94
CA SER A 52 -2.48 17.92 2.70
C SER A 52 -3.62 16.92 2.54
N ASP A 53 -4.56 16.90 3.49
CA ASP A 53 -5.66 15.93 3.59
C ASP A 53 -5.17 14.48 3.35
N SER A 54 -4.06 14.13 4.00
CA SER A 54 -3.36 12.86 3.73
C SER A 54 -2.87 12.18 5.00
N PHE A 55 -2.78 10.85 4.94
CA PHE A 55 -2.20 10.04 6.02
C PHE A 55 -0.72 9.78 5.75
N LYS A 56 0.12 10.06 6.75
CA LYS A 56 1.54 9.76 6.77
C LYS A 56 1.80 8.55 7.64
N THR A 57 2.38 7.52 7.04
CA THR A 57 2.65 6.24 7.70
C THR A 57 4.16 6.06 7.89
N ARG A 58 4.61 5.71 9.10
CA ARG A 58 6.03 5.44 9.42
C ARG A 58 6.15 4.20 10.29
N VAL A 59 7.03 3.28 9.92
CA VAL A 59 7.39 2.15 10.79
C VAL A 59 8.33 2.65 11.88
N ILE A 60 7.94 2.46 13.14
CA ILE A 60 8.72 2.91 14.31
C ILE A 60 9.40 1.76 15.05
N PHE A 61 8.87 0.54 14.90
CA PHE A 61 9.45 -0.66 15.48
C PHE A 61 9.31 -1.80 14.47
N LYS A 62 10.35 -2.62 14.33
CA LYS A 62 10.31 -3.84 13.54
C LYS A 62 11.26 -4.86 14.15
N ARG A 63 10.77 -6.06 14.40
CA ARG A 63 11.60 -7.20 14.80
C ARG A 63 11.17 -8.47 14.09
N GLU A 64 12.17 -9.25 13.72
CA GLU A 64 12.01 -10.55 13.09
C GLU A 64 12.61 -11.59 14.02
N ARG A 65 11.96 -12.74 14.14
CA ARG A 65 12.52 -13.89 14.82
C ARG A 65 13.64 -14.42 13.93
N LYS A 66 14.89 -14.33 14.41
CA LYS A 66 15.96 -15.11 13.82
C LYS A 66 15.58 -16.58 14.01
N ALA A 67 15.24 -17.26 12.92
CA ALA A 67 15.17 -18.70 12.92
C ALA A 67 16.59 -19.19 13.21
N GLU A 68 16.76 -19.88 14.32
CA GLU A 68 17.95 -20.66 14.62
C GLU A 68 17.95 -21.84 13.64
N ILE A 69 18.35 -21.58 12.40
CA ILE A 69 18.88 -22.57 11.49
C ILE A 69 20.38 -22.47 11.70
N ALA A 70 20.98 -23.54 12.22
CA ALA A 70 22.40 -23.68 12.46
C ALA A 70 23.24 -23.19 11.27
N VAL A 71 23.95 -22.09 11.45
CA VAL A 71 25.26 -21.88 10.83
C VAL A 71 26.12 -21.21 11.90
N GLU A 72 26.84 -22.04 12.63
CA GLU A 72 28.09 -21.65 13.27
C GLU A 72 28.97 -21.01 12.18
N GLY A 73 29.25 -19.72 12.34
CA GLY A 73 29.90 -18.94 11.30
C GLY A 73 30.10 -17.52 11.78
N THR A 74 31.29 -17.29 12.29
CA THR A 74 31.91 -16.01 12.60
C THR A 74 31.50 -14.86 11.68
N GLU A 75 31.44 -13.69 12.28
CA GLU A 75 31.30 -12.38 11.66
C GLU A 75 32.01 -12.26 10.30
N ALA A 76 31.28 -11.84 9.28
CA ALA A 76 31.85 -11.27 8.06
C ALA A 76 31.21 -9.88 7.82
N PRO A 77 31.99 -8.79 7.77
CA PRO A 77 31.49 -7.42 7.53
C PRO A 77 30.82 -7.24 6.16
N GLU A 78 30.86 -8.26 5.31
CA GLU A 78 30.33 -8.26 3.95
C GLU A 78 28.79 -8.27 3.89
N HIS A 79 28.09 -8.84 4.89
CA HIS A 79 26.62 -8.88 4.89
C HIS A 79 25.99 -7.52 5.24
N LYS A 80 26.65 -6.72 6.09
CA LYS A 80 26.21 -5.33 6.35
C LYS A 80 26.43 -4.45 5.10
N ALA A 81 27.51 -4.67 4.36
CA ALA A 81 27.77 -3.97 3.10
C ALA A 81 26.78 -4.37 1.98
N LYS A 82 26.36 -5.65 1.93
CA LYS A 82 25.34 -6.12 0.98
C LYS A 82 23.94 -5.60 1.31
N MET A 83 23.53 -5.59 2.58
CA MET A 83 22.26 -4.98 2.99
C MET A 83 22.23 -3.47 2.77
N ALA A 84 23.32 -2.74 3.04
CA ALA A 84 23.41 -1.31 2.73
C ALA A 84 23.31 -1.03 1.22
N ARG A 85 23.88 -1.91 0.38
CA ARG A 85 23.75 -1.82 -1.09
C ARG A 85 22.34 -2.16 -1.58
N GLU A 86 21.69 -3.18 -1.03
CA GLU A 86 20.29 -3.50 -1.38
C GLU A 86 19.30 -2.42 -0.91
N ILE A 87 19.50 -1.84 0.27
CA ILE A 87 18.66 -0.74 0.78
C ILE A 87 18.85 0.52 -0.08
N GLY A 88 20.08 0.84 -0.50
CA GLY A 88 20.35 1.94 -1.43
C GLY A 88 19.75 1.71 -2.83
N LEU A 89 19.73 0.46 -3.30
CA LEU A 89 19.07 0.08 -4.56
C LEU A 89 17.54 0.25 -4.46
N TYR A 90 16.95 -0.13 -3.33
CA TYR A 90 15.53 0.05 -3.07
C TYR A 90 15.15 1.54 -2.97
N GLU A 91 15.93 2.38 -2.29
CA GLU A 91 15.65 3.83 -2.23
C GLU A 91 15.68 4.49 -3.61
N GLY A 92 16.65 4.14 -4.45
CA GLY A 92 16.71 4.60 -5.85
C GLY A 92 15.51 4.14 -6.67
N LEU A 93 15.13 2.87 -6.55
CA LEU A 93 13.98 2.30 -7.25
C LEU A 93 12.65 2.95 -6.80
N TRP A 94 12.49 3.23 -5.50
CA TRP A 94 11.30 3.91 -4.97
C TRP A 94 11.20 5.38 -5.43
N LEU A 95 12.32 6.07 -5.61
CA LEU A 95 12.36 7.42 -6.17
C LEU A 95 11.96 7.41 -7.66
N ASP A 96 12.47 6.47 -8.44
CA ASP A 96 12.11 6.31 -9.86
C ASP A 96 10.66 5.87 -10.06
N ILE A 97 10.13 5.01 -9.18
CA ILE A 97 8.72 4.63 -9.21
C ILE A 97 7.83 5.84 -8.90
N LYS A 98 8.20 6.69 -7.94
CA LYS A 98 7.42 7.90 -7.61
C LYS A 98 7.45 8.93 -8.73
N THR A 99 8.59 9.13 -9.39
CA THR A 99 8.68 10.05 -10.53
C THR A 99 7.92 9.50 -11.74
N PHE A 100 7.98 8.18 -11.98
CA PHE A 100 7.20 7.52 -13.02
C PHE A 100 5.69 7.60 -12.76
N LEU A 101 5.23 7.33 -11.54
CA LEU A 101 3.83 7.45 -11.13
C LEU A 101 3.31 8.89 -11.26
N LYS A 102 4.08 9.88 -10.82
CA LYS A 102 3.71 11.30 -11.01
C LYS A 102 3.63 11.69 -12.48
N LYS A 103 4.49 11.12 -13.33
CA LYS A 103 4.49 11.37 -14.78
C LYS A 103 3.28 10.68 -15.45
N LEU A 104 2.93 9.48 -15.00
CA LEU A 104 1.75 8.73 -15.42
C LEU A 104 0.46 9.43 -15.01
N GLU A 105 0.40 9.94 -13.77
CA GLU A 105 -0.76 10.67 -13.25
C GLU A 105 -0.98 11.99 -14.00
N LYS A 106 0.09 12.72 -14.35
CA LYS A 106 -0.02 13.90 -15.22
C LYS A 106 -0.50 13.55 -16.62
N GLY A 107 -0.02 12.44 -17.18
CA GLY A 107 -0.49 11.94 -18.48
C GLY A 107 -1.95 11.52 -18.45
N LEU A 108 -2.40 10.86 -17.38
CA LEU A 108 -3.79 10.46 -17.18
C LEU A 108 -4.70 11.66 -16.93
N ARG A 109 -4.31 12.63 -16.09
CA ARG A 109 -5.08 13.87 -15.90
C ARG A 109 -5.22 14.64 -17.21
N ALA A 110 -4.16 14.78 -18.00
CA ALA A 110 -4.22 15.39 -19.32
C ALA A 110 -5.09 14.59 -20.32
N PHE A 111 -5.15 13.26 -20.17
CA PHE A 111 -6.04 12.39 -20.95
C PHE A 111 -7.51 12.54 -20.54
N PHE A 112 -7.81 12.65 -19.24
CA PHE A 112 -9.17 12.85 -18.71
C PHE A 112 -9.69 14.28 -18.89
N ASP A 113 -8.81 15.28 -18.83
CA ASP A 113 -9.14 16.69 -19.10
C ASP A 113 -9.18 17.02 -20.60
N SER A 114 -8.85 16.05 -21.47
CA SER A 114 -8.94 16.24 -22.91
C SER A 114 -10.39 16.35 -23.35
N THR A 115 -10.72 17.39 -24.11
CA THR A 115 -12.02 17.61 -24.76
C THR A 115 -12.48 16.38 -25.54
N LEU A 116 -11.53 15.57 -26.04
CA LEU A 116 -11.80 14.34 -26.78
C LEU A 116 -12.41 13.24 -25.89
N PHE A 117 -12.01 13.14 -24.63
CA PHE A 117 -12.59 12.20 -23.67
C PHE A 117 -14.04 12.58 -23.31
N LEU A 118 -14.32 13.87 -23.16
CA LEU A 118 -15.69 14.39 -22.99
C LEU A 118 -16.58 14.06 -24.19
N VAL A 119 -16.09 14.27 -25.42
CA VAL A 119 -16.85 13.94 -26.64
C VAL A 119 -17.15 12.44 -26.75
N VAL A 120 -16.17 11.58 -26.47
CA VAL A 120 -16.37 10.12 -26.46
C VAL A 120 -17.42 9.71 -25.42
N LYS A 121 -17.37 10.28 -24.21
CA LYS A 121 -18.36 10.02 -23.15
C LYS A 121 -19.76 10.47 -23.56
N PHE A 122 -19.91 11.62 -24.23
CA PHE A 122 -21.20 12.09 -24.75
C PHE A 122 -21.77 11.15 -25.81
N ILE A 123 -20.95 10.69 -26.76
CA ILE A 123 -21.38 9.72 -27.78
C ILE A 123 -21.87 8.43 -27.13
N LEU A 124 -21.18 7.96 -26.09
CA LEU A 124 -21.53 6.73 -25.37
C LEU A 124 -22.88 6.87 -24.64
N ILE A 125 -23.14 8.00 -23.98
CA ILE A 125 -24.41 8.28 -23.29
C ILE A 125 -25.57 8.38 -24.31
N ILE A 126 -25.36 9.10 -25.42
CA ILE A 126 -26.38 9.24 -26.46
C ILE A 126 -26.67 7.87 -27.10
N GLY A 127 -25.63 7.09 -27.40
CA GLY A 127 -25.76 5.75 -27.95
C GLY A 127 -26.53 4.80 -27.03
N LEU A 128 -26.22 4.80 -25.74
CA LEU A 128 -26.96 4.04 -24.71
C LEU A 128 -28.42 4.48 -24.62
N GLY A 129 -28.69 5.78 -24.65
CA GLY A 129 -30.05 6.32 -24.61
C GLY A 129 -30.88 5.91 -25.82
N VAL A 130 -30.32 6.02 -27.03
CA VAL A 130 -30.98 5.59 -28.28
C VAL A 130 -31.20 4.07 -28.27
N TRP A 131 -30.22 3.29 -27.81
CA TRP A 131 -30.34 1.84 -27.70
C TRP A 131 -31.45 1.42 -26.71
N LEU A 132 -31.56 2.09 -25.57
CA LEU A 132 -32.62 1.85 -24.59
C LEU A 132 -34.01 2.20 -25.15
N LEU A 133 -34.13 3.29 -25.90
CA LEU A 133 -35.38 3.68 -26.56
C LEU A 133 -35.81 2.66 -27.63
N LEU A 134 -34.86 2.13 -28.40
CA LEU A 134 -35.13 1.08 -29.38
C LEU A 134 -35.55 -0.24 -28.71
N LEU A 135 -34.94 -0.59 -27.58
CA LEU A 135 -35.36 -1.75 -26.77
C LEU A 135 -36.78 -1.60 -26.23
N LEU A 136 -37.13 -0.42 -25.70
CA LEU A 136 -38.49 -0.15 -25.20
C LEU A 136 -39.52 -0.17 -26.33
N ARG A 137 -39.20 0.43 -27.50
CA ARG A 137 -40.08 0.41 -28.66
C ARG A 137 -40.32 -1.01 -29.19
N GLY A 138 -39.27 -1.82 -29.29
CA GLY A 138 -39.38 -3.22 -29.73
C GLY A 138 -40.08 -4.13 -28.73
N GLY A 139 -40.15 -3.74 -27.45
CA GLY A 139 -40.94 -4.44 -26.42
C GLY A 139 -42.45 -4.13 -26.49
N VAL A 140 -42.81 -2.89 -26.88
CA VAL A 140 -44.21 -2.45 -27.00
C VAL A 140 -44.92 -3.09 -28.20
N GLU A 141 -44.21 -3.39 -29.28
CA GLU A 141 -44.79 -4.06 -30.47
C GLU A 141 -45.01 -5.58 -30.28
N LYS A 142 -44.56 -6.15 -29.15
CA LYS A 142 -44.67 -7.59 -28.84
C LYS A 142 -45.72 -7.91 -27.75
N LEU A 143 -46.46 -6.92 -27.26
CA LEU A 143 -47.60 -7.04 -26.35
C LEU A 143 -48.89 -6.72 -27.11
#